data_AF-A0AAD8XVM5-F1
#
_entry.id   AF-A0AAD8XVM5-F1
#
_cell.length_a   1.000
_cell.length_b   1.000
_cell.length_c   1.000
_cell.angle_alpha   90.00
_cell.angle_beta   90.00
_cell.angle_gamma   90.00
#
_symmetry.space_group_name_H-M   'P 1'
#
loop_
_entity.id
_entity.type
_entity.pdbx_description
1 polymer ?
#
loop_
_entity_poly.entity_id
_entity_poly.type
_entity_poly.pdbx_seq_one_letter_code
_entity_poly.pdbx_strand_id
1 'polypeptide(L)'
;MTSTQRISALLSLAIMMWSVFTIANGFSIPNTAITTAKAPDNNTPLLLLRNHQHNKQSTAFTSRSTSSCSIILRLSASDNINNSNIDNNDESTKTNKKKGDSIRSTTGIRPSLHPTEINCIAEALMLRSTQNPSIEIDVSNTSEPLQVAITAGGIAMNAIDKRNSDKDDTSEKFTMEESQVISGRVVGVVMRMRELEELLVRRVGGVAWVKKYGEEESFGVLKAECSSEDESDTEELEKKLREVIKINPLFRMNRAECLLCLFLDTVERPKLELMGEGVAGGSEVDFIDADRLEVLRTANDGEVN
;
A
#
# COMPACT_ATOMS: atom_id res chain seq x y z
N MET A 1 -9.30 4.24 24.74
CA MET A 1 -10.17 3.69 23.68
C MET A 1 -10.95 2.54 24.25
N THR A 2 -12.27 2.64 24.26
CA THR A 2 -13.16 1.57 24.71
C THR A 2 -13.17 0.44 23.68
N SER A 3 -13.39 -0.81 24.12
CA SER A 3 -13.44 -1.99 23.25
C SER A 3 -14.41 -1.81 22.07
N THR A 4 -15.50 -1.07 22.30
CA THR A 4 -16.51 -0.69 21.31
C THR A 4 -15.97 0.21 20.19
N GLN A 5 -15.04 1.13 20.45
CA GLN A 5 -14.44 1.98 19.41
C GLN A 5 -13.52 1.19 18.48
N ARG A 6 -12.84 0.16 18.99
CA ARG A 6 -11.97 -0.71 18.17
C ARG A 6 -12.79 -1.58 17.21
N ILE A 7 -13.92 -2.11 17.68
CA ILE A 7 -14.83 -2.92 16.85
C ILE A 7 -15.45 -2.06 15.74
N SER A 8 -15.87 -0.83 16.05
CA SER A 8 -16.44 0.09 15.04
C SER A 8 -15.42 0.48 13.96
N ALA A 9 -14.16 0.68 14.33
CA ALA A 9 -13.09 0.99 13.37
C ALA A 9 -12.78 -0.20 12.47
N LEU A 10 -12.69 -1.42 13.03
CA LEU A 10 -12.48 -2.64 12.25
C LEU A 10 -13.65 -2.95 11.31
N LEU A 11 -14.89 -2.72 11.73
CA LEU A 11 -16.08 -2.91 10.89
C LEU A 11 -16.12 -1.90 9.75
N SER A 12 -15.76 -0.64 9.99
CA SER A 12 -15.68 0.39 8.94
C SER A 12 -14.57 0.07 7.94
N LEU A 13 -13.42 -0.41 8.43
CA LEU A 13 -12.31 -0.83 7.57
C LEU A 13 -12.70 -2.05 6.71
N ALA A 14 -13.42 -3.01 7.29
CA ALA A 14 -13.93 -4.17 6.56
C ALA A 14 -14.96 -3.80 5.48
N ILE A 15 -15.85 -2.83 5.74
CA ILE A 15 -16.82 -2.33 4.74
C ILE A 15 -16.11 -1.58 3.61
N MET A 16 -15.09 -0.77 3.91
CA MET A 16 -14.29 -0.11 2.89
C MET A 16 -13.48 -1.12 2.06
N MET A 17 -12.86 -2.12 2.70
CA MET A 17 -12.14 -3.21 2.02
C MET A 17 -13.08 -4.00 1.10
N TRP A 18 -14.30 -4.32 1.56
CA TRP A 18 -15.30 -5.04 0.77
C TRP A 18 -15.77 -4.24 -0.44
N SER A 19 -16.01 -2.93 -0.26
CA SER A 19 -16.40 -2.03 -1.35
C SER A 19 -15.29 -1.93 -2.41
N VAL A 20 -14.03 -1.81 -1.97
CA VAL A 20 -12.87 -1.76 -2.87
C VAL A 20 -12.64 -3.09 -3.59
N PHE A 21 -12.86 -4.23 -2.92
CA PHE A 21 -12.69 -5.57 -3.49
C PHE A 21 -13.79 -5.92 -4.51
N THR A 22 -15.04 -5.52 -4.25
CA THR A 22 -16.18 -5.77 -5.16
C THR A 22 -16.07 -4.97 -6.45
N ILE A 23 -15.49 -3.76 -6.39
CA ILE A 23 -15.30 -2.89 -7.55
C ILE A 23 -14.06 -3.30 -8.38
N ALA A 24 -13.01 -3.81 -7.73
CA ALA A 24 -11.77 -4.20 -8.42
C ALA A 24 -11.88 -5.48 -9.26
N ASN A 25 -12.77 -6.41 -8.88
CA ASN A 25 -12.86 -7.71 -9.56
C ASN A 25 -13.86 -7.76 -10.72
N GLY A 26 -14.45 -6.62 -11.13
CA GLY A 26 -15.28 -6.56 -12.33
C GLY A 26 -16.37 -7.63 -12.42
N PHE A 27 -16.96 -8.04 -11.27
CA PHE A 27 -17.99 -9.07 -11.22
C PHE A 27 -19.30 -8.50 -11.78
N SER A 28 -19.34 -8.36 -13.10
CA SER A 28 -20.55 -8.11 -13.86
C SER A 28 -21.44 -9.32 -13.68
N ILE A 29 -22.55 -9.16 -12.95
CA ILE A 29 -23.57 -10.20 -12.81
C ILE A 29 -24.10 -10.47 -14.22
N PRO A 30 -23.87 -11.66 -14.81
CA PRO A 30 -24.43 -11.95 -16.12
C PRO A 30 -25.94 -12.07 -15.98
N ASN A 31 -26.67 -11.20 -16.67
CA ASN A 31 -28.09 -11.40 -16.97
C ASN A 31 -28.21 -12.63 -17.88
N THR A 32 -28.37 -13.81 -17.29
CA THR A 32 -28.57 -15.05 -18.04
C THR A 32 -30.02 -15.15 -18.51
N ALA A 33 -30.21 -14.85 -19.79
CA ALA A 33 -31.38 -15.26 -20.55
C ALA A 33 -31.49 -16.80 -20.54
N ILE A 34 -32.65 -17.28 -20.12
CA ILE A 34 -33.04 -18.69 -20.11
C ILE A 34 -33.06 -19.19 -21.56
N THR A 35 -32.09 -20.01 -21.92
CA THR A 35 -32.10 -20.77 -23.18
C THR A 35 -31.98 -22.25 -22.85
N THR A 36 -33.02 -23.00 -23.21
CA THR A 36 -33.17 -24.44 -23.08
C THR A 36 -32.23 -25.20 -24.04
N ALA A 37 -31.36 -26.06 -23.51
CA ALA A 37 -30.68 -27.14 -24.25
C ALA A 37 -30.32 -28.26 -23.26
N LYS A 38 -31.05 -29.39 -23.26
CA LYS A 38 -30.82 -30.62 -24.04
C LYS A 38 -29.54 -31.36 -23.62
N ALA A 39 -29.74 -32.44 -22.85
CA ALA A 39 -28.74 -33.40 -22.40
C ALA A 39 -28.07 -34.17 -23.56
N PRO A 40 -26.80 -34.57 -23.37
CA PRO A 40 -26.47 -35.96 -23.63
C PRO A 40 -25.46 -36.60 -22.65
N ASP A 41 -25.83 -37.79 -22.20
CA ASP A 41 -25.11 -39.07 -22.23
C ASP A 41 -23.67 -39.19 -21.71
N ASN A 42 -23.63 -39.78 -20.53
CA ASN A 42 -22.61 -40.65 -19.93
C ASN A 42 -21.78 -41.46 -20.95
N ASN A 43 -20.45 -41.31 -20.90
CA ASN A 43 -19.47 -42.43 -20.95
C ASN A 43 -18.05 -41.88 -21.02
N THR A 44 -17.31 -41.92 -19.89
CA THR A 44 -15.84 -42.01 -19.96
C THR A 44 -15.26 -42.69 -18.71
N PRO A 45 -14.32 -43.64 -18.87
CA PRO A 45 -13.87 -44.52 -17.80
C PRO A 45 -12.75 -43.94 -16.93
N LEU A 46 -12.81 -44.33 -15.65
CA LEU A 46 -11.75 -44.27 -14.65
C LEU A 46 -10.43 -44.84 -15.19
N LEU A 47 -9.37 -44.02 -15.22
CA LEU A 47 -8.00 -44.49 -15.27
C LEU A 47 -7.25 -44.15 -13.98
N LEU A 48 -6.65 -45.22 -13.49
CA LEU A 48 -5.98 -45.46 -12.22
C LEU A 48 -4.46 -45.44 -12.49
N LEU A 49 -3.65 -45.26 -11.43
CA LEU A 49 -2.17 -45.30 -11.34
C LEU A 49 -1.47 -43.94 -11.60
N ARG A 50 -0.39 -43.56 -10.88
CA ARG A 50 0.63 -44.36 -10.21
C ARG A 50 1.40 -43.52 -9.17
N ASN A 51 1.66 -44.14 -8.01
CA ASN A 51 2.61 -43.66 -6.99
C ASN A 51 4.07 -43.68 -7.49
N HIS A 52 4.81 -42.60 -7.21
CA HIS A 52 6.26 -42.66 -7.07
C HIS A 52 6.74 -41.67 -6.01
N GLN A 53 6.92 -42.16 -4.78
CA GLN A 53 7.76 -41.50 -3.78
C GLN A 53 9.08 -42.26 -3.71
N HIS A 54 10.18 -41.58 -4.06
CA HIS A 54 11.51 -42.00 -3.70
C HIS A 54 12.15 -40.99 -2.74
N ASN A 55 12.34 -41.52 -1.53
CA ASN A 55 13.13 -41.08 -0.41
C ASN A 55 14.63 -40.94 -0.79
N LYS A 56 15.34 -39.91 -0.27
CA LYS A 56 16.58 -40.06 0.53
C LYS A 56 17.27 -38.73 0.92
N GLN A 57 17.44 -38.60 2.24
CA GLN A 57 18.67 -38.22 3.00
C GLN A 57 19.23 -36.79 2.83
N SER A 58 19.15 -35.91 3.83
CA SER A 58 19.87 -35.90 5.13
C SER A 58 21.34 -35.48 5.01
N THR A 59 21.62 -34.23 5.38
CA THR A 59 22.88 -33.86 6.05
C THR A 59 22.61 -32.78 7.10
N ALA A 60 23.04 -33.07 8.32
CA ALA A 60 23.02 -32.21 9.48
C ALA A 60 23.92 -30.97 9.31
N PHE A 61 23.54 -29.85 9.92
CA PHE A 61 24.51 -28.85 10.34
C PHE A 61 24.13 -28.18 11.65
N THR A 62 25.18 -27.83 12.38
CA THR A 62 25.33 -27.62 13.80
C THR A 62 24.84 -26.25 14.28
N SER A 63 24.33 -26.27 15.52
CA SER A 63 23.91 -25.18 16.41
C SER A 63 24.83 -23.95 16.55
N ARG A 64 24.21 -22.77 16.75
CA ARG A 64 24.62 -21.66 17.64
C ARG A 64 23.41 -20.73 17.83
N SER A 65 22.65 -20.83 18.93
CA SER A 65 22.85 -20.15 20.23
C SER A 65 23.19 -18.65 20.11
N THR A 66 22.16 -17.80 20.20
CA THR A 66 22.15 -16.49 20.89
C THR A 66 20.70 -16.15 21.21
N SER A 67 20.30 -16.31 22.47
CA SER A 67 20.07 -15.22 23.44
C SER A 67 18.66 -14.61 23.33
N SER A 68 17.73 -15.28 24.01
CA SER A 68 16.37 -14.82 24.28
C SER A 68 16.40 -13.65 25.27
N CYS A 69 16.14 -12.43 24.79
CA CYS A 69 15.77 -11.31 25.66
C CYS A 69 14.25 -11.30 25.84
N SER A 70 13.78 -12.01 26.86
CA SER A 70 12.44 -11.86 27.41
C SER A 70 12.32 -10.52 28.12
N ILE A 71 11.74 -9.52 27.45
CA ILE A 71 11.36 -8.25 28.08
C ILE A 71 10.02 -8.47 28.81
N ILE A 72 10.12 -8.61 30.12
CA ILE A 72 9.01 -8.57 31.06
C ILE A 72 8.55 -7.11 31.17
N LEU A 73 7.45 -6.75 30.52
CA LEU A 73 6.76 -5.48 30.79
C LEU A 73 5.89 -5.64 32.03
N ARG A 74 6.38 -5.10 33.16
CA ARG A 74 5.60 -4.85 34.38
C ARG A 74 4.49 -3.86 34.06
N LEU A 75 3.23 -4.30 34.21
CA LEU A 75 2.09 -3.41 34.41
C LEU A 75 2.20 -2.81 35.81
N SER A 76 2.45 -1.50 35.88
CA SER A 76 2.18 -0.69 37.08
C SER A 76 0.75 -0.16 36.98
N ALA A 77 -0.10 -0.64 37.89
CA ALA A 77 -1.36 0.00 38.22
C ALA A 77 -1.08 1.39 38.83
N SER A 78 -1.79 2.41 38.36
CA SER A 78 -1.94 3.67 39.06
C SER A 78 -3.40 4.08 38.95
N ASP A 79 -4.09 3.82 40.05
CA ASP A 79 -5.40 4.38 40.33
C ASP A 79 -5.29 5.90 40.54
N ASN A 80 -6.47 6.53 40.47
CA ASN A 80 -6.83 7.79 41.12
C ASN A 80 -6.82 9.04 40.22
N ILE A 81 -7.94 9.25 39.49
CA ILE A 81 -8.38 10.60 39.10
C ILE A 81 -9.75 10.84 39.71
N ASN A 82 -9.74 11.78 40.66
CA ASN A 82 -10.91 12.31 41.33
C ASN A 82 -11.77 13.15 40.39
N ASN A 83 -13.06 12.96 40.62
CA ASN A 83 -14.23 13.67 40.13
C ASN A 83 -14.16 15.18 40.43
N SER A 84 -14.43 16.03 39.45
CA SER A 84 -15.00 17.37 39.71
C SER A 84 -15.90 17.82 38.55
N ASN A 85 -17.20 17.70 38.81
CA ASN A 85 -18.29 18.42 38.15
C ASN A 85 -18.09 19.93 38.34
N ILE A 86 -18.03 20.69 37.25
CA ILE A 86 -18.43 22.10 37.24
C ILE A 86 -19.27 22.33 35.98
N ASP A 87 -20.58 22.39 36.18
CA ASP A 87 -21.55 22.98 35.28
C ASP A 87 -21.26 24.47 35.10
N ASN A 88 -21.22 24.94 33.85
CA ASN A 88 -21.52 26.34 33.54
C ASN A 88 -22.17 26.41 32.16
N ASN A 89 -23.47 26.70 32.19
CA ASN A 89 -24.28 27.13 31.06
C ASN A 89 -23.76 28.46 30.54
N ASP A 90 -23.38 28.50 29.26
CA ASP A 90 -23.35 29.76 28.50
C ASP A 90 -23.85 29.49 27.08
N GLU A 91 -25.10 29.90 26.89
CA GLU A 91 -25.90 29.82 25.68
C GLU A 91 -25.49 30.97 24.76
N SER A 92 -24.36 30.80 24.09
CA SER A 92 -24.01 31.57 22.89
C SER A 92 -23.96 30.60 21.71
N THR A 93 -24.64 30.99 20.63
CA THR A 93 -24.72 30.31 19.34
C THR A 93 -23.31 30.01 18.78
N LYS A 94 -22.73 28.91 19.26
CA LYS A 94 -21.47 28.33 18.81
C LYS A 94 -21.75 27.66 17.48
N THR A 95 -21.48 28.37 16.38
CA THR A 95 -20.98 27.69 15.18
C THR A 95 -19.84 26.81 15.66
N ASN A 96 -19.99 25.49 15.58
CA ASN A 96 -18.94 24.52 15.91
C ASN A 96 -17.75 24.78 14.98
N LYS A 97 -16.91 25.77 15.35
CA LYS A 97 -15.57 25.91 14.82
C LYS A 97 -14.88 24.63 15.28
N LYS A 98 -14.83 23.65 14.36
CA LYS A 98 -13.97 22.48 14.50
C LYS A 98 -12.64 23.01 15.00
N LYS A 99 -12.24 22.57 16.19
CA LYS A 99 -11.03 22.98 16.88
C LYS A 99 -9.84 22.46 16.06
N GLY A 100 -9.55 23.14 14.95
CA GLY A 100 -8.41 22.89 14.09
C GLY A 100 -7.18 23.62 14.63
N ASP A 101 -6.00 23.08 14.33
CA ASP A 101 -4.72 23.55 14.85
C ASP A 101 -4.52 25.06 14.68
N SER A 102 -3.99 25.72 15.70
CA SER A 102 -3.79 27.18 15.74
C SER A 102 -2.85 27.71 14.64
N ILE A 103 -2.02 26.84 14.07
CA ILE A 103 -1.17 27.16 12.92
C ILE A 103 -1.98 27.14 11.61
N ARG A 104 -2.97 26.26 11.46
CA ARG A 104 -3.90 26.28 10.31
C ARG A 104 -4.64 27.62 10.23
N SER A 105 -4.99 28.22 11.36
CA SER A 105 -5.62 29.55 11.36
C SER A 105 -4.68 30.69 10.99
N THR A 106 -3.36 30.48 11.06
CA THR A 106 -2.36 31.56 10.90
C THR A 106 -1.72 31.57 9.51
N THR A 107 -1.34 30.41 8.97
CA THR A 107 -0.72 30.31 7.63
C THR A 107 -1.63 29.66 6.59
N GLY A 108 -2.62 28.88 7.02
CA GLY A 108 -3.48 28.09 6.13
C GLY A 108 -2.78 26.94 5.39
N ILE A 109 -1.46 26.78 5.57
CA ILE A 109 -0.65 25.81 4.84
C ILE A 109 -0.32 24.65 5.77
N ARG A 110 -0.75 23.45 5.38
CA ARG A 110 -0.44 22.21 6.08
C ARG A 110 0.75 21.51 5.42
N PRO A 111 1.68 20.90 6.17
CA PRO A 111 2.70 20.04 5.58
C PRO A 111 2.05 18.92 4.77
N SER A 112 2.62 18.62 3.60
CA SER A 112 2.18 17.52 2.75
C SER A 112 2.21 16.18 3.51
N LEU A 113 1.25 15.31 3.22
CA LEU A 113 1.17 13.95 3.79
C LEU A 113 2.13 12.98 3.08
N HIS A 114 2.44 13.29 1.83
CA HIS A 114 3.14 12.41 0.91
C HIS A 114 4.53 11.97 1.39
N PRO A 115 5.35 12.79 2.07
CA PRO A 115 6.64 12.30 2.59
C PRO A 115 6.50 11.10 3.53
N THR A 116 5.45 11.05 4.35
CA THR A 116 5.19 9.91 5.24
C THR A 116 4.68 8.70 4.45
N GLU A 117 3.80 8.91 3.47
CA GLU A 117 3.28 7.86 2.60
C GLU A 117 4.40 7.20 1.78
N ILE A 118 5.27 8.00 1.17
CA ILE A 118 6.43 7.53 0.38
C ILE A 118 7.36 6.70 1.25
N ASN A 119 7.69 7.17 2.47
CA ASN A 119 8.55 6.41 3.39
C ASN A 119 7.94 5.05 3.76
N CYS A 120 6.62 4.98 3.98
CA CYS A 120 5.92 3.73 4.28
C CYS A 120 5.95 2.77 3.07
N ILE A 121 5.74 3.28 1.86
CA ILE A 121 5.78 2.48 0.63
C ILE A 121 7.20 1.97 0.37
N ALA A 122 8.22 2.80 0.60
CA ALA A 122 9.62 2.41 0.53
C ALA A 122 9.95 1.32 1.57
N GLU A 123 9.44 1.41 2.79
CA GLU A 123 9.59 0.35 3.80
C GLU A 123 8.91 -0.95 3.36
N ALA A 124 7.71 -0.88 2.77
CA ALA A 124 7.01 -2.04 2.22
C ALA A 124 7.80 -2.71 1.07
N LEU A 125 8.38 -1.93 0.16
CA LEU A 125 9.26 -2.41 -0.91
C LEU A 125 10.51 -3.11 -0.34
N MET A 126 11.11 -2.52 0.70
CA MET A 126 12.26 -3.12 1.39
C MET A 126 11.92 -4.47 2.00
N LEU A 127 10.78 -4.57 2.72
CA LEU A 127 10.34 -5.81 3.34
C LEU A 127 10.04 -6.89 2.29
N ARG A 128 9.38 -6.53 1.18
CA ARG A 128 9.17 -7.41 0.02
C ARG A 128 10.49 -7.92 -0.55
N SER A 129 11.50 -7.07 -0.69
CA SER A 129 12.81 -7.44 -1.23
C SER A 129 13.59 -8.42 -0.34
N THR A 130 13.33 -8.41 0.98
CA THR A 130 14.03 -9.26 1.95
C THR A 130 13.53 -10.71 1.95
N GLN A 131 12.39 -11.00 1.30
CA GLN A 131 11.77 -12.34 1.25
C GLN A 131 11.66 -13.01 2.63
N ASN A 132 11.30 -12.24 3.67
CA ASN A 132 11.13 -12.83 4.98
C ASN A 132 9.81 -13.63 4.98
N PRO A 133 9.84 -14.97 5.14
CA PRO A 133 8.62 -15.80 5.07
C PRO A 133 7.60 -15.45 6.15
N SER A 134 8.03 -14.73 7.20
CA SER A 134 7.15 -14.26 8.27
C SER A 134 6.34 -13.02 7.91
N ILE A 135 6.66 -12.32 6.81
CA ILE A 135 6.04 -11.06 6.42
C ILE A 135 5.49 -11.19 5.00
N GLU A 136 4.18 -11.44 4.92
CA GLU A 136 3.44 -11.57 3.67
C GLU A 136 3.08 -10.17 3.13
N ILE A 137 3.85 -9.68 2.16
CA ILE A 137 3.60 -8.40 1.47
C ILE A 137 3.30 -8.60 -0.02
N ASP A 138 3.56 -9.78 -0.56
CA ASP A 138 3.36 -10.07 -1.99
C ASP A 138 2.04 -10.81 -2.23
N VAL A 139 1.09 -10.14 -2.88
CA VAL A 139 -0.27 -10.66 -3.12
C VAL A 139 -0.27 -11.86 -4.07
N SER A 140 0.73 -12.03 -4.94
CA SER A 140 0.75 -13.18 -5.86
C SER A 140 1.20 -14.48 -5.21
N ASN A 141 1.97 -14.39 -4.12
CA ASN A 141 2.68 -15.52 -3.54
C ASN A 141 1.85 -16.06 -2.39
N THR A 142 0.76 -16.77 -2.73
CA THR A 142 -0.10 -17.54 -1.81
C THR A 142 -0.65 -16.81 -0.58
N SER A 143 -0.37 -15.51 -0.44
CA SER A 143 -0.64 -14.72 0.75
C SER A 143 -2.06 -14.20 0.69
N GLU A 144 -2.79 -14.27 1.80
CA GLU A 144 -4.15 -13.77 1.82
C GLU A 144 -4.14 -12.23 1.66
N PRO A 145 -4.92 -11.65 0.73
CA PRO A 145 -4.95 -10.19 0.52
C PRO A 145 -5.22 -9.39 1.81
N LEU A 146 -5.98 -9.98 2.73
CA LEU A 146 -6.27 -9.39 4.04
C LEU A 146 -5.00 -9.27 4.91
N GLN A 147 -4.12 -10.27 4.90
CA GLN A 147 -2.88 -10.26 5.67
C GLN A 147 -1.89 -9.22 5.13
N VAL A 148 -1.80 -9.10 3.80
CA VAL A 148 -1.02 -8.04 3.14
C VAL A 148 -1.53 -6.66 3.54
N ALA A 149 -2.85 -6.48 3.55
CA ALA A 149 -3.47 -5.21 3.94
C ALA A 149 -3.26 -4.87 5.42
N ILE A 150 -3.34 -5.86 6.33
CA ILE A 150 -3.04 -5.69 7.75
C ILE A 150 -1.57 -5.29 7.95
N THR A 151 -0.65 -5.95 7.24
CA THR A 151 0.79 -5.64 7.31
C THR A 151 1.06 -4.22 6.83
N ALA A 152 0.53 -3.83 5.67
CA ALA A 152 0.67 -2.49 5.11
C ALA A 152 0.08 -1.40 6.03
N GLY A 153 -1.10 -1.66 6.61
CA GLY A 153 -1.70 -0.77 7.60
C GLY A 153 -0.86 -0.65 8.87
N GLY A 154 -0.24 -1.74 9.31
CA GLY A 154 0.69 -1.75 10.44
C GLY A 154 1.95 -0.90 10.20
N ILE A 155 2.51 -0.96 9.00
CA ILE A 155 3.65 -0.10 8.58
C ILE A 155 3.24 1.37 8.67
N ALA A 156 2.09 1.73 8.08
CA ALA A 156 1.59 3.10 8.10
C ALA A 156 1.33 3.61 9.53
N MET A 157 0.64 2.81 10.36
CA MET A 157 0.38 3.16 11.76
C MET A 157 1.66 3.36 12.56
N ASN A 158 2.66 2.50 12.39
CA ASN A 158 3.94 2.63 13.07
C ASN A 158 4.68 3.92 12.65
N ALA A 159 4.66 4.27 11.36
CA ALA A 159 5.25 5.52 10.88
C ALA A 159 4.52 6.77 11.41
N ILE A 160 3.19 6.73 11.46
CA ILE A 160 2.34 7.78 12.05
C ILE A 160 2.65 7.93 13.54
N ASP A 161 2.73 6.82 14.29
CA ASP A 161 3.01 6.82 15.72
C ASP A 161 4.41 7.37 16.01
N LYS A 162 5.43 6.96 15.23
CA LYS A 162 6.79 7.51 15.32
C LYS A 162 6.77 9.03 15.16
N ARG A 163 6.18 9.54 14.08
CA ARG A 163 6.09 10.98 13.80
C ARG A 163 5.29 11.75 14.87
N ASN A 164 4.24 11.15 15.42
CA ASN A 164 3.44 11.75 16.49
C ASN A 164 4.12 11.69 17.87
N SER A 165 5.09 10.78 18.04
CA SER A 165 5.84 10.58 19.28
C SER A 165 7.15 11.37 19.34
N ASP A 166 7.67 11.79 18.19
CA ASP A 166 8.84 12.65 18.11
C ASP A 166 8.55 13.96 18.86
N LYS A 167 9.36 14.22 19.89
CA LYS A 167 9.16 15.30 20.86
C LYS A 167 9.60 16.68 20.35
N ASP A 168 9.89 16.80 19.06
CA ASP A 168 10.10 18.11 18.49
C ASP A 168 8.76 18.85 18.51
N ASP A 169 8.64 19.81 19.43
CA ASP A 169 7.47 20.67 19.65
C ASP A 169 7.04 21.44 18.38
N THR A 170 7.83 21.36 17.31
CA THR A 170 7.57 21.94 15.98
C THR A 170 6.80 21.01 15.05
N SER A 171 6.74 19.70 15.33
CA SER A 171 6.06 18.71 14.49
C SER A 171 4.60 18.57 14.91
N GLU A 172 3.69 19.14 14.11
CA GLU A 172 2.26 18.93 14.29
C GLU A 172 1.90 17.44 14.15
N LYS A 173 1.06 16.96 15.06
CA LYS A 173 0.53 15.61 15.02
C LYS A 173 -0.48 15.47 13.89
N PHE A 174 -0.53 14.28 13.30
CA PHE A 174 -1.57 13.97 12.34
C PHE A 174 -2.95 13.94 12.98
N THR A 175 -3.91 14.54 12.29
CA THR A 175 -5.33 14.41 12.60
C THR A 175 -5.81 12.99 12.28
N MET A 176 -6.93 12.58 12.87
CA MET A 176 -7.49 11.25 12.66
C MET A 176 -7.79 11.00 11.17
N GLU A 177 -8.30 12.01 10.47
CA GLU A 177 -8.63 11.96 9.05
C GLU A 177 -7.39 11.77 8.18
N GLU A 178 -6.27 12.41 8.51
CA GLU A 178 -5.01 12.21 7.77
C GLU A 178 -4.39 10.86 8.01
N SER A 179 -4.38 10.41 9.27
CA SER A 179 -3.87 9.08 9.61
C SER A 179 -4.63 8.01 8.84
N GLN A 180 -5.94 8.20 8.64
CA GLN A 180 -6.77 7.34 7.79
C GLN A 180 -6.38 7.42 6.32
N VAL A 181 -6.19 8.63 5.77
CA VAL A 181 -5.77 8.82 4.37
C VAL A 181 -4.40 8.20 4.10
N ILE A 182 -3.41 8.47 4.94
CA ILE A 182 -2.05 7.91 4.84
C ILE A 182 -2.14 6.38 4.82
N SER A 183 -2.87 5.79 5.77
CA SER A 183 -3.02 4.33 5.85
C SER A 183 -3.75 3.75 4.66
N GLY A 184 -4.83 4.40 4.22
CA GLY A 184 -5.61 3.98 3.05
C GLY A 184 -4.79 3.98 1.78
N ARG A 185 -3.95 5.01 1.57
CA ARG A 185 -3.04 5.12 0.42
C ARG A 185 -1.94 4.09 0.46
N VAL A 186 -1.26 3.94 1.59
CA VAL A 186 -0.20 2.93 1.74
C VAL A 186 -0.74 1.53 1.47
N VAL A 187 -1.89 1.17 2.06
CA VAL A 187 -2.57 -0.10 1.78
C VAL A 187 -2.97 -0.20 0.31
N GLY A 188 -3.55 0.85 -0.26
CA GLY A 188 -4.02 0.88 -1.64
C GLY A 188 -2.90 0.68 -2.67
N VAL A 189 -1.72 1.25 -2.42
CA VAL A 189 -0.50 1.06 -3.22
C VAL A 189 0.04 -0.35 -3.03
N VAL A 190 0.19 -0.82 -1.78
CA VAL A 190 0.79 -2.13 -1.50
C VAL A 190 -0.04 -3.28 -2.08
N MET A 191 -1.37 -3.20 -1.96
CA MET A 191 -2.27 -4.22 -2.52
C MET A 191 -2.27 -4.26 -4.06
N ARG A 192 -1.87 -3.16 -4.73
CA ARG A 192 -1.79 -3.06 -6.21
C ARG A 192 -0.36 -2.93 -6.71
N MET A 193 0.62 -3.31 -5.89
CA MET A 193 2.02 -2.98 -6.15
C MET A 193 2.49 -3.54 -7.50
N ARG A 194 2.10 -4.77 -7.86
CA ARG A 194 2.46 -5.40 -9.15
C ARG A 194 1.90 -4.64 -10.36
N GLU A 195 0.60 -4.34 -10.34
CA GLU A 195 -0.07 -3.59 -11.41
C GLU A 195 0.55 -2.21 -11.61
N LEU A 196 0.86 -1.52 -10.51
CA LEU A 196 1.48 -0.20 -10.53
C LEU A 196 2.94 -0.27 -11.02
N GLU A 197 3.69 -1.32 -10.67
CA GLU A 197 5.06 -1.54 -11.15
C GLU A 197 5.09 -1.85 -12.65
N GLU A 198 4.21 -2.71 -13.14
CA GLU A 198 4.07 -2.97 -14.57
C GLU A 198 3.70 -1.70 -15.34
N LEU A 199 2.77 -0.90 -14.80
CA LEU A 199 2.39 0.38 -15.37
C LEU A 199 3.56 1.37 -15.37
N LEU A 200 4.33 1.42 -14.29
CA LEU A 200 5.52 2.25 -14.17
C LEU A 200 6.55 1.91 -15.26
N VAL A 201 6.93 0.63 -15.36
CA VAL A 201 7.88 0.15 -16.37
C VAL A 201 7.38 0.48 -17.78
N ARG A 202 6.10 0.26 -18.04
CA ARG A 202 5.48 0.55 -19.34
C ARG A 202 5.51 2.04 -19.70
N ARG A 203 5.23 2.94 -18.74
CA ARG A 203 5.25 4.39 -18.97
C ARG A 203 6.68 4.90 -19.16
N VAL A 204 7.60 4.49 -18.29
CA VAL A 204 9.02 4.88 -18.35
C VAL A 204 9.68 4.36 -19.62
N GLY A 205 9.45 3.09 -19.97
CA GLY A 205 10.01 2.47 -21.19
C GLY A 205 9.42 3.01 -22.50
N GLY A 206 8.22 3.60 -22.45
CA GLY A 206 7.57 4.23 -23.61
C GLY A 206 8.14 5.59 -23.99
N VAL A 207 8.90 6.24 -23.10
CA VAL A 207 9.40 7.59 -23.33
C VAL A 207 10.81 7.58 -23.92
N ALA A 208 10.93 8.09 -25.15
CA ALA A 208 12.16 8.03 -25.93
C ALA A 208 13.35 8.74 -25.27
N TRP A 209 13.13 9.88 -24.60
CA TRP A 209 14.23 10.63 -23.99
C TRP A 209 14.79 9.89 -22.77
N VAL A 210 13.93 9.26 -21.96
CA VAL A 210 14.37 8.48 -20.80
C VAL A 210 15.31 7.36 -21.25
N LYS A 211 14.90 6.59 -22.28
CA LYS A 211 15.72 5.52 -22.87
C LYS A 211 17.02 6.04 -23.51
N LYS A 212 16.96 7.21 -24.16
CA LYS A 212 18.12 7.82 -24.82
C LYS A 212 19.20 8.27 -23.84
N TYR A 213 18.79 8.83 -22.70
CA TYR A 213 19.71 9.37 -21.69
C TYR A 213 20.03 8.38 -20.56
N GLY A 214 19.31 7.25 -20.48
CA GLY A 214 19.53 6.24 -19.44
C GLY A 214 19.00 6.68 -18.07
N GLU A 215 17.89 7.44 -18.08
CA GLU A 215 17.31 8.06 -16.88
C GLU A 215 16.29 7.14 -16.17
N GLU A 216 16.20 5.85 -16.52
CA GLU A 216 15.21 4.92 -15.95
C GLU A 216 15.35 4.81 -14.42
N GLU A 217 16.59 4.85 -13.90
CA GLU A 217 16.86 4.75 -12.46
C GLU A 217 16.33 5.96 -11.66
N SER A 218 16.19 7.13 -12.30
CA SER A 218 15.57 8.31 -11.68
C SER A 218 14.08 8.09 -11.36
N PHE A 219 13.44 7.15 -12.06
CA PHE A 219 12.07 6.70 -11.81
C PHE A 219 12.00 5.46 -10.92
N GLY A 220 13.15 4.93 -10.46
CA GLY A 220 13.22 3.68 -9.71
C GLY A 220 12.93 2.45 -10.58
N VAL A 221 13.30 2.49 -11.87
CA VAL A 221 13.16 1.39 -12.83
C VAL A 221 14.55 0.97 -13.32
N LEU A 222 14.81 -0.34 -13.39
CA LEU A 222 16.02 -0.86 -14.00
C LEU A 222 15.91 -0.77 -15.52
N LYS A 223 17.01 -0.41 -16.18
CA LYS A 223 17.08 -0.42 -17.65
C LYS A 223 16.65 -1.76 -18.26
N ALA A 224 16.98 -2.87 -17.58
CA ALA A 224 16.59 -4.22 -18.00
C ALA A 224 15.07 -4.48 -17.90
N GLU A 225 14.33 -3.79 -17.02
CA GLU A 225 12.87 -3.87 -16.97
C GLU A 225 12.22 -3.28 -18.24
N CYS A 226 12.87 -2.30 -18.88
CA CYS A 226 12.36 -1.61 -20.08
C CYS A 226 12.78 -2.29 -21.41
N SER A 227 13.73 -3.22 -21.38
CA SER A 227 14.24 -3.89 -22.58
C SER A 227 13.36 -5.09 -22.92
N SER A 228 12.43 -4.93 -23.87
CA SER A 228 11.57 -6.02 -24.35
C SER A 228 12.29 -7.10 -25.16
N GLU A 229 13.58 -6.91 -25.47
CA GLU A 229 14.35 -7.76 -26.38
C GLU A 229 15.06 -8.91 -25.66
N ASP A 230 15.22 -8.80 -24.34
CA ASP A 230 15.79 -9.88 -23.54
C ASP A 230 14.63 -10.74 -23.03
N GLU A 231 14.37 -11.89 -23.65
CA GLU A 231 13.72 -13.06 -22.99
C GLU A 231 14.62 -13.59 -21.85
N SER A 232 15.21 -12.69 -21.07
CA SER A 232 15.88 -13.02 -19.82
C SER A 232 14.85 -13.67 -18.91
N ASP A 233 15.29 -14.71 -18.19
CA ASP A 233 14.47 -15.37 -17.19
C ASP A 233 13.88 -14.31 -16.26
N THR A 234 12.54 -14.14 -16.29
CA THR A 234 11.82 -13.15 -15.48
C THR A 234 12.20 -13.25 -14.00
N GLU A 235 12.52 -14.46 -13.54
CA GLU A 235 12.99 -14.73 -12.19
C GLU A 235 14.37 -14.10 -11.87
N GLU A 236 15.31 -14.10 -12.83
CA GLU A 236 16.63 -13.46 -12.65
C GLU A 236 16.48 -11.94 -12.58
N LEU A 237 15.62 -11.36 -13.42
CA LEU A 237 15.32 -9.93 -13.40
C LEU A 237 14.66 -9.52 -12.07
N GLU A 238 13.66 -10.27 -11.61
CA GLU A 238 13.02 -10.03 -10.32
C GLU A 238 14.02 -10.12 -9.16
N LYS A 239 14.91 -11.12 -9.20
CA LYS A 239 15.96 -11.27 -8.19
C LYS A 239 16.89 -10.05 -8.18
N LYS A 240 17.31 -9.58 -9.36
CA LYS A 240 18.17 -8.39 -9.51
C LYS A 240 17.46 -7.13 -8.99
N LEU A 241 16.19 -6.96 -9.32
CA LEU A 241 15.36 -5.85 -8.82
C LEU A 241 15.29 -5.86 -7.29
N ARG A 242 15.02 -7.01 -6.67
CA ARG A 242 15.00 -7.12 -5.20
C ARG A 242 16.33 -6.71 -4.57
N GLU A 243 17.45 -7.17 -5.11
CA GLU A 243 18.77 -6.81 -4.59
C GLU A 243 19.02 -5.29 -4.70
N VAL A 244 18.64 -4.66 -5.82
CA VAL A 244 18.77 -3.21 -5.99
C VAL A 244 17.87 -2.43 -5.03
N ILE A 245 16.60 -2.83 -4.87
CA ILE A 245 15.68 -2.21 -3.89
C ILE A 245 16.25 -2.30 -2.47
N LYS A 246 16.88 -3.42 -2.13
CA LYS A 246 17.48 -3.65 -0.81
C LYS A 246 18.70 -2.76 -0.57
N ILE A 247 19.60 -2.68 -1.54
CA ILE A 247 20.91 -2.03 -1.40
C ILE A 247 20.81 -0.52 -1.62
N ASN A 248 20.02 -0.07 -2.60
CA ASN A 248 19.98 1.33 -3.04
C ASN A 248 18.75 2.06 -2.48
N PRO A 249 18.90 2.86 -1.40
CA PRO A 249 17.77 3.59 -0.81
C PRO A 249 17.21 4.66 -1.75
N LEU A 250 18.04 5.31 -2.59
CA LEU A 250 17.58 6.33 -3.53
C LEU A 250 16.68 5.72 -4.60
N PHE A 251 17.10 4.60 -5.19
CA PHE A 251 16.28 3.84 -6.15
C PHE A 251 14.94 3.44 -5.53
N ARG A 252 14.96 2.95 -4.29
CA ARG A 252 13.75 2.54 -3.56
C ARG A 252 12.80 3.70 -3.30
N MET A 253 13.33 4.88 -2.94
CA MET A 253 12.54 6.09 -2.73
C MET A 253 11.93 6.59 -4.04
N ASN A 254 12.72 6.68 -5.11
CA ASN A 254 12.23 7.07 -6.43
C ASN A 254 11.11 6.15 -6.92
N ARG A 255 11.27 4.83 -6.73
CA ARG A 255 10.23 3.85 -7.07
C ARG A 255 8.96 4.08 -6.23
N ALA A 256 9.09 4.29 -4.92
CA ALA A 256 7.96 4.55 -4.03
C ALA A 256 7.18 5.83 -4.40
N GLU A 257 7.88 6.92 -4.74
CA GLU A 257 7.29 8.16 -5.24
C GLU A 257 6.47 7.93 -6.50
N CYS A 258 7.08 7.26 -7.50
CA CYS A 258 6.42 6.97 -8.76
C CYS A 258 5.17 6.08 -8.56
N LEU A 259 5.25 5.06 -7.70
CA LEU A 259 4.11 4.19 -7.40
C LEU A 259 2.96 4.94 -6.71
N LEU A 260 3.28 5.83 -5.75
CA LEU A 260 2.27 6.68 -5.12
C LEU A 260 1.62 7.62 -6.14
N CYS A 261 2.43 8.27 -6.97
CA CYS A 261 1.93 9.15 -8.05
C CYS A 261 0.97 8.40 -8.98
N LEU A 262 1.35 7.20 -9.45
CA LEU A 262 0.51 6.38 -10.32
C LEU A 262 -0.79 5.99 -9.63
N PHE A 263 -0.75 5.61 -8.35
CA PHE A 263 -1.95 5.29 -7.58
C PHE A 263 -2.90 6.50 -7.45
N LEU A 264 -2.37 7.68 -7.14
CA LEU A 264 -3.17 8.89 -7.01
C LEU A 264 -3.85 9.26 -8.34
N ASP A 265 -3.12 9.22 -9.44
CA ASP A 265 -3.62 9.59 -10.77
C ASP A 265 -4.59 8.55 -11.36
N THR A 266 -4.33 7.25 -11.16
CA THR A 266 -5.09 6.18 -11.86
C THR A 266 -6.19 5.56 -11.02
N VAL A 267 -6.10 5.62 -9.69
CA VAL A 267 -7.04 4.94 -8.78
C VAL A 267 -7.77 5.93 -7.89
N GLU A 268 -7.05 6.76 -7.13
CA GLU A 268 -7.68 7.58 -6.09
C GLU A 268 -8.49 8.73 -6.69
N ARG A 269 -7.85 9.58 -7.51
CA ARG A 269 -8.49 10.78 -8.06
C ARG A 269 -9.73 10.46 -8.89
N PRO A 270 -9.70 9.51 -9.86
CA PRO A 270 -10.90 9.19 -10.64
C PRO A 270 -12.07 8.71 -9.77
N LYS A 271 -11.80 8.00 -8.67
CA LYS A 271 -12.84 7.52 -7.75
C LYS A 271 -13.43 8.65 -6.91
N LEU A 272 -12.59 9.56 -6.40
CA LEU A 272 -13.04 10.70 -5.62
C LEU A 272 -13.85 11.68 -6.48
N GLU A 273 -13.44 11.90 -7.72
CA GLU A 273 -14.20 12.70 -8.70
C GLU A 273 -15.58 12.10 -8.98
N LEU A 274 -15.65 10.78 -9.16
CA LEU A 274 -16.92 10.06 -9.34
C LEU A 274 -17.86 10.22 -8.12
N MET A 275 -17.30 10.26 -6.92
CA MET A 275 -18.05 10.41 -5.67
C MET A 275 -18.35 11.87 -5.32
N GLY A 276 -17.69 12.84 -5.97
CA GLY A 276 -17.76 14.25 -5.60
C GLY A 276 -17.21 14.54 -4.20
N GLU A 277 -16.32 13.68 -3.70
CA GLU A 277 -15.72 13.78 -2.36
C GLU A 277 -14.26 14.25 -2.45
N GLY A 278 -13.80 14.93 -1.39
CA GLY A 278 -12.41 15.31 -1.22
C GLY A 278 -11.79 14.59 -0.03
N VAL A 279 -10.48 14.33 -0.09
CA VAL A 279 -9.71 13.72 1.00
C VAL A 279 -8.79 14.74 1.69
N ALA A 280 -8.47 14.48 2.96
CA ALA A 280 -7.48 15.28 3.66
C ALA A 280 -6.12 15.21 2.93
N GLY A 281 -5.48 16.36 2.74
CA GLY A 281 -4.23 16.46 1.97
C GLY A 281 -4.43 16.57 0.45
N GLY A 282 -5.65 16.37 -0.07
CA GLY A 282 -5.93 16.40 -1.51
C GLY A 282 -5.29 15.23 -2.27
N SER A 283 -5.69 15.02 -3.52
CA SER A 283 -5.16 13.95 -4.40
C SER A 283 -4.26 14.49 -5.50
N GLU A 284 -3.80 15.72 -5.36
CA GLU A 284 -2.86 16.35 -6.28
C GLU A 284 -1.44 15.81 -6.00
N VAL A 285 -0.64 15.67 -7.05
CA VAL A 285 0.75 15.21 -6.93
C VAL A 285 1.64 16.44 -6.88
N ASP A 286 2.12 16.79 -5.68
CA ASP A 286 2.94 17.98 -5.40
C ASP A 286 4.42 17.66 -5.06
N PHE A 287 4.77 16.38 -5.04
CA PHE A 287 6.07 15.88 -4.55
C PHE A 287 6.99 15.36 -5.67
N ILE A 288 6.56 15.44 -6.92
CA ILE A 288 7.33 14.98 -8.08
C ILE A 288 7.56 16.14 -9.06
N ASP A 289 8.73 16.16 -9.70
CA ASP A 289 9.05 17.17 -10.69
C ASP A 289 8.16 17.07 -11.93
N ALA A 290 7.93 18.21 -12.60
CA ALA A 290 7.02 18.30 -13.75
C ALA A 290 7.40 17.33 -14.88
N ASP A 291 8.68 17.19 -15.20
CA ASP A 291 9.18 16.29 -16.25
C ASP A 291 8.89 14.82 -15.91
N ARG A 292 9.08 14.43 -14.64
CA ARG A 292 8.74 13.08 -14.18
C ARG A 292 7.23 12.86 -14.20
N LEU A 293 6.45 13.86 -13.79
CA LEU A 293 4.99 13.80 -13.81
C LEU A 293 4.45 13.62 -15.24
N GLU A 294 5.05 14.30 -16.22
CA GLU A 294 4.68 14.16 -17.64
C GLU A 294 4.91 12.73 -18.14
N VAL A 295 6.07 12.14 -17.85
CA VAL A 295 6.35 10.73 -18.17
C VAL A 295 5.33 9.80 -17.51
N LEU A 296 5.04 10.03 -16.22
CA LEU A 296 4.07 9.23 -15.50
C LEU A 296 2.63 9.48 -15.94
N ARG A 297 2.29 10.58 -16.60
CA ARG A 297 0.94 10.87 -17.10
C ARG A 297 0.72 10.50 -18.55
N THR A 298 1.80 10.21 -19.28
CA THR A 298 1.73 9.82 -20.69
C THR A 298 0.80 8.61 -20.80
N ALA A 299 -0.39 8.86 -21.33
CA ALA A 299 -1.28 7.79 -21.70
C ALA A 299 -0.61 7.09 -22.87
N ASN A 300 -0.32 5.80 -22.71
CA ASN A 300 -0.03 4.99 -23.88
C ASN A 300 -1.36 4.80 -24.61
N ASP A 301 -1.78 5.83 -25.36
CA ASP A 301 -2.92 5.83 -26.28
C ASP A 301 -2.66 4.92 -27.50
N GLY A 302 -1.87 3.86 -27.31
CA GLY A 302 -1.68 2.77 -28.25
C GLY A 302 -2.89 1.84 -28.31
N GLU A 303 -4.12 2.35 -28.14
CA GLU A 303 -5.24 1.78 -28.90
C GLU A 303 -4.94 2.04 -30.37
N VAL A 304 -4.14 1.14 -30.95
CA VAL A 304 -4.08 0.92 -32.38
C VAL A 304 -5.49 0.50 -32.81
N ASN A 305 -6.32 1.48 -33.17
CA ASN A 305 -7.52 1.25 -33.98
C ASN A 305 -7.10 0.93 -35.42
#